data_AF-A0A3C1Y0K0-F1
#
_entry.id   AF-A0A3C1Y0K0-F1
#
_cell.length_a   1.000
_cell.length_b   1.000
_cell.length_c   1.000
_cell.angle_alpha   90.00
_cell.angle_beta   90.00
_cell.angle_gamma   90.00
#
_symmetry.space_group_name_H-M   'P 1'
#
loop_
_entity.id
_entity.type
_entity.pdbx_description
1 polymer ?
#
loop_
_entity_poly.entity_id
_entity_poly.type
_entity_poly.pdbx_seq_one_letter_code
_entity_poly.pdbx_strand_id
1 'polypeptide(L)' 'RALDAGLILLSCGVYGNVLRFLYPLTIPDAQFARALDILSEALAA' A
#
# COMPACT_ATOMS: atom_id res chain seq x y z
N ARG A 1 -7.75 8.23 -1.07
CA ARG A 1 -8.40 7.01 -1.60
C ARG A 1 -7.86 5.73 -0.96
N ALA A 2 -6.55 5.41 -1.06
CA ALA A 2 -6.01 4.20 -0.40
C ALA A 2 -6.26 4.15 1.12
N LEU A 3 -5.99 5.26 1.83
CA LEU A 3 -6.25 5.35 3.28
C LEU A 3 -7.74 5.18 3.63
N ASP A 4 -8.63 5.77 2.85
CA ASP A 4 -10.09 5.67 3.04
C ASP A 4 -10.58 4.24 2.82
N ALA A 5 -9.89 3.48 1.97
CA ALA A 5 -10.13 2.04 1.74
C ALA A 5 -9.43 1.15 2.79
N GLY A 6 -8.82 1.72 3.82
CA GLY A 6 -8.19 1.01 4.93
C GLY A 6 -6.73 0.59 4.68
N LEU A 7 -6.08 1.08 3.62
CA LEU A 7 -4.68 0.78 3.33
C LEU A 7 -3.77 1.88 3.86
N ILE A 8 -2.97 1.55 4.89
CA ILE A 8 -1.93 2.43 5.42
C ILE A 8 -0.68 2.29 4.55
N LEU A 9 -0.17 3.42 4.06
CA LEU A 9 1.03 3.49 3.23
C LEU A 9 2.09 4.36 3.88
N LEU A 10 3.37 4.01 3.69
CA LEU A 10 4.50 4.81 4.13
C LEU A 10 5.18 5.45 2.92
N SER A 11 5.33 6.77 2.95
CA SER A 11 6.13 7.51 1.98
C SER A 11 7.58 7.67 2.47
N CYS A 12 8.54 7.72 1.55
CA CYS A 12 9.94 7.98 1.85
C CYS A 12 10.69 8.59 0.63
N GLY A 13 12.02 8.65 0.73
CA GLY A 13 12.90 9.20 -0.31
C GLY A 13 13.15 10.69 -0.15
N VAL A 14 14.30 11.17 -0.66
CA VAL A 14 14.72 12.58 -0.56
C VAL A 14 13.69 13.52 -1.19
N TYR A 15 13.06 13.10 -2.29
CA TYR A 15 12.05 13.87 -2.99
C TYR A 15 10.62 13.52 -2.57
N GLY A 16 10.43 12.65 -1.57
CA GLY A 16 9.11 12.25 -1.07
C GLY A 16 8.22 11.50 -2.07
N ASN A 17 8.80 10.98 -3.15
CA ASN A 17 8.10 10.37 -4.28
C ASN A 17 8.19 8.83 -4.30
N VAL A 18 8.54 8.21 -3.17
CA VAL A 18 8.67 6.76 -3.05
C VAL A 18 7.67 6.23 -2.03
N LEU A 19 6.93 5.18 -2.39
CA LEU A 19 6.12 4.40 -1.46
C LEU A 19 6.92 3.17 -1.02
N ARG A 20 6.99 2.91 0.29
CA ARG A 20 7.68 1.76 0.86
C ARG A 20 6.70 0.74 1.42
N PHE A 21 6.96 -0.53 1.11
CA PHE A 21 6.27 -1.67 1.72
C PHE A 21 7.04 -2.14 2.96
N LEU A 22 6.39 -2.08 4.11
CA LEU A 22 6.89 -2.55 5.41
C LEU A 22 5.80 -3.32 6.15
N TYR A 23 5.27 -4.36 5.51
CA TYR A 23 4.34 -5.30 6.12
C TYR A 23 5.11 -6.39 6.91
N PRO A 24 4.50 -7.02 7.93
CA PRO A 24 5.13 -8.13 8.64
C PRO A 24 5.32 -9.34 7.71
N LEU A 25 6.43 -10.07 7.87
CA LEU A 25 6.71 -11.28 7.07
C LEU A 25 5.69 -12.40 7.24
N THR A 26 4.86 -12.32 8.28
CA THR A 26 3.79 -13.27 8.61
C THR A 26 2.41 -12.83 8.08
N ILE A 27 2.34 -11.82 7.21
CA ILE A 27 1.08 -11.37 6.63
C ILE A 27 0.41 -12.52 5.84
N PRO A 28 -0.91 -12.76 5.99
CA PRO A 28 -1.61 -13.72 5.14
C PRO A 28 -1.63 -13.26 3.67
N ASP A 29 -1.40 -14.18 2.74
CA ASP A 29 -1.36 -13.89 1.30
C ASP A 29 -2.63 -13.19 0.81
N ALA A 30 -3.80 -13.62 1.27
CA ALA A 30 -5.08 -13.01 0.90
C ALA A 30 -5.20 -11.54 1.35
N GLN A 31 -4.64 -11.21 2.51
CA GLN A 31 -4.61 -9.83 3.01
C GLN A 31 -3.66 -8.98 2.16
N PHE A 32 -2.50 -9.52 1.79
CA PHE A 32 -1.55 -8.81 0.94
C PHE A 32 -2.09 -8.59 -0.47
N ALA A 33 -2.73 -9.59 -1.07
CA ALA A 33 -3.39 -9.46 -2.37
C ALA A 33 -4.45 -8.34 -2.35
N ARG A 34 -5.32 -8.30 -1.33
CA ARG A 34 -6.31 -7.23 -1.18
C ARG A 34 -5.69 -5.84 -1.07
N ALA A 35 -4.55 -5.72 -0.38
CA ALA A 35 -3.84 -4.45 -0.28
C ALA A 35 -3.30 -3.98 -1.65
N LEU A 36 -2.81 -4.91 -2.48
CA LEU A 36 -2.35 -4.60 -3.84
C LEU A 36 -3.50 -4.18 -4.75
N ASP A 37 -4.67 -4.79 -4.63
CA ASP A 37 -5.87 -4.39 -5.39
C ASP A 37 -6.26 -2.94 -5.05
N ILE A 38 -6.35 -2.61 -3.76
CA ILE A 38 -6.67 -1.25 -3.29
C ILE A 38 -5.63 -0.25 -3.81
N LEU A 39 -4.34 -0.62 -3.79
CA LEU A 39 -3.28 0.25 -4.30
C LEU A 39 -3.42 0.47 -5.81
N SER A 40 -3.69 -0.58 -6.58
CA SER A 40 -3.87 -0.51 -8.03
C SER A 40 -5.03 0.41 -8.40
N GLU A 41 -6.19 0.24 -7.75
CA GLU A 41 -7.36 1.09 -7.91
C GLU A 41 -7.05 2.56 -7.57
N ALA A 42 -6.29 2.80 -6.50
CA ALA A 42 -5.92 4.14 -6.07
C ALA A 42 -4.92 4.85 -7.01
N LEU A 43 -4.08 4.09 -7.74
CA LEU A 43 -3.12 4.63 -8.70
C LEU A 43 -3.72 4.83 -10.10
N ALA A 44 -4.76 4.08 -10.45
CA ALA A 44 -5.45 4.20 -11.74
C ALA A 44 -6.51 5.33 -11.77
N ALA A 45 -6.86 5.88 -10.61
CA ALA A 45 -7.87 6.93 -10.43
C ALA A 45 -7.27 8.34 -10.48
#